data_AF-A0A966V356-F1
#
_entry.id   AF-A0A966V356-F1
#
_cell.length_a   1.000
_cell.length_b   1.000
_cell.length_c   1.000
_cell.angle_alpha   90.00
_cell.angle_beta   90.00
_cell.angle_gamma   90.00
#
_symmetry.space_group_name_H-M   'P 1'
#
loop_
_entity.id
_entity.type
_entity.pdbx_description
1 polymer ?
#
loop_
_entity_poly.entity_id
_entity_poly.type
_entity_poly.pdbx_seq_one_letter_code
_entity_poly.pdbx_strand_id
1 'polypeptide(L)'
;MASSTASTAFQPPTIPWLRPQPLAATLDLGPGLEPVGLHAAFERLCADPSVQAVVAFGSRGRGDARADSDLDLAVICSELSLDPALKTQRWSYYRSLLGQLNCGVDLVVQGAADAEWLAGSRWHVMGDVAREGKVLYVAG
;
A
#
# COMPACT_ATOMS: atom_id res chain seq x y z
N MET A 1 32.87 33.62 6.79
CA MET A 1 32.53 32.81 5.59
C MET A 1 31.19 32.15 5.86
N ALA A 2 30.15 32.54 5.12
CA ALA A 2 28.81 31.98 5.30
C ALA A 2 28.71 30.65 4.56
N SER A 3 28.57 29.54 5.30
CA SER A 3 28.24 28.24 4.72
C SER A 3 26.77 28.26 4.30
N SER A 4 26.56 28.36 2.99
CA SER A 4 25.26 28.12 2.38
C SER A 4 24.98 26.62 2.42
N THR A 5 24.07 26.18 3.29
CA THR A 5 23.46 24.86 3.20
C THR A 5 22.59 24.83 1.95
N ALA A 6 23.05 24.12 0.92
CA ALA A 6 22.23 23.81 -0.24
C ALA A 6 21.00 23.03 0.24
N SER A 7 19.83 23.66 0.17
CA SER A 7 18.54 22.99 0.29
C SER A 7 18.44 22.00 -0.87
N THR A 8 18.63 20.71 -0.61
CA THR A 8 18.32 19.67 -1.60
C THR A 8 16.84 19.78 -1.90
N ALA A 9 16.48 20.23 -3.10
CA ALA A 9 15.10 20.29 -3.54
C ALA A 9 14.48 18.88 -3.42
N PHE A 10 13.31 18.80 -2.80
CA PHE A 10 12.59 17.53 -2.68
C PHE A 10 12.24 17.02 -4.08
N GLN A 11 12.81 15.88 -4.47
CA GLN A 11 12.42 15.17 -5.67
C GLN A 11 11.35 14.15 -5.30
N PRO A 12 10.15 14.21 -5.91
CA PRO A 12 9.12 13.22 -5.63
C PRO A 12 9.63 11.82 -6.00
N PRO A 13 9.35 10.80 -5.17
CA PRO A 13 9.75 9.43 -5.46
C PRO A 13 9.07 8.94 -6.74
N THR A 14 9.72 7.99 -7.43
CA THR A 14 9.05 7.27 -8.52
C THR A 14 7.91 6.46 -7.91
N ILE A 15 6.70 6.60 -8.46
CA ILE A 15 5.51 5.93 -7.94
C ILE A 15 5.54 4.46 -8.39
N PRO A 16 5.68 3.49 -7.47
CA PRO A 16 5.97 2.11 -7.86
C PRO A 16 4.73 1.34 -8.36
N TRP A 17 3.51 1.80 -8.06
CA TRP A 17 2.26 1.15 -8.44
C TRP A 17 1.66 1.61 -9.78
N LEU A 18 2.44 2.25 -10.65
CA LEU A 18 1.99 2.67 -11.99
C LEU A 18 2.25 1.64 -13.10
N ARG A 19 2.97 0.56 -12.79
CA ARG A 19 3.27 -0.50 -13.76
C ARG A 19 2.50 -1.77 -13.39
N PRO A 20 1.76 -2.37 -14.34
CA PRO A 20 1.08 -3.63 -14.10
C PRO A 20 2.00 -4.69 -13.52
N GLN A 21 1.50 -5.38 -12.49
CA GLN A 21 2.23 -6.43 -11.77
C GLN A 21 1.20 -7.43 -11.23
N PRO A 22 1.20 -8.69 -11.69
CA PRO A 22 0.32 -9.69 -11.12
C PRO A 22 0.70 -9.99 -9.66
N LEU A 23 -0.28 -10.48 -8.90
CA LEU A 23 -0.01 -10.99 -7.55
C LEU A 23 0.97 -12.16 -7.65
N ALA A 24 2.07 -12.09 -6.90
CA ALA A 24 3.06 -13.16 -6.87
C ALA A 24 2.50 -14.39 -6.12
N ALA A 25 2.80 -15.59 -6.62
CA ALA A 25 2.37 -16.86 -6.00
C ALA A 25 2.82 -17.05 -4.55
N THR A 26 3.85 -16.32 -4.13
CA THR A 26 4.35 -16.27 -2.75
C THR A 26 4.56 -14.83 -2.33
N LEU A 27 4.01 -14.46 -1.17
CA LEU A 27 4.17 -13.14 -0.59
C LEU A 27 5.18 -13.20 0.57
N ASP A 28 6.36 -12.64 0.34
CA ASP A 28 7.35 -12.44 1.41
C ASP A 28 7.10 -11.08 2.08
N LEU A 29 6.44 -11.10 3.23
CA LEU A 29 6.14 -9.92 4.05
C LEU A 29 6.76 -10.02 5.45
N GLY A 30 7.83 -10.81 5.58
CA GLY A 30 8.50 -11.06 6.84
C GLY A 30 7.80 -12.10 7.73
N PRO A 31 8.31 -12.31 8.95
CA PRO A 31 7.86 -13.39 9.83
C PRO A 31 6.47 -13.15 10.42
N GLY A 32 5.90 -14.20 11.01
CA GLY A 32 4.66 -14.13 11.79
C GLY A 32 3.37 -14.18 10.97
N LEU A 33 3.45 -14.23 9.65
CA LEU A 33 2.29 -14.39 8.77
C LEU A 33 2.14 -15.84 8.32
N GLU A 34 0.91 -16.34 8.28
CA GLU A 34 0.60 -17.65 7.72
C GLU A 34 0.49 -17.53 6.18
N PRO A 35 1.42 -18.11 5.38
CA PRO A 35 1.52 -17.79 3.97
C PRO A 35 0.30 -18.15 3.12
N VAL A 36 -0.38 -19.26 3.43
CA VAL A 36 -1.48 -19.77 2.60
C VAL A 36 -2.73 -18.90 2.76
N GLY A 37 -3.13 -18.63 4.00
CA GLY A 37 -4.25 -17.76 4.35
C GLY A 37 -4.02 -16.32 3.92
N LEU A 38 -2.77 -15.85 4.02
CA LEU A 38 -2.36 -14.54 3.51
C LEU A 38 -2.57 -14.46 1.99
N HIS A 39 -2.04 -15.41 1.23
CA HIS A 39 -2.17 -15.40 -0.22
C HIS A 39 -3.64 -15.43 -0.66
N ALA A 40 -4.46 -16.32 -0.08
CA ALA A 40 -5.89 -16.40 -0.37
C ALA A 40 -6.67 -15.12 -0.01
N ALA A 41 -6.21 -14.36 1.00
CA ALA A 41 -6.76 -13.05 1.33
C ALA A 41 -6.44 -12.00 0.25
N PHE A 42 -5.19 -11.95 -0.20
CA PHE A 42 -4.79 -11.02 -1.27
C PHE A 42 -5.38 -11.41 -2.63
N GLU A 43 -5.54 -12.69 -2.95
CA GLU A 43 -6.23 -13.13 -4.17
C GLU A 43 -7.65 -12.58 -4.22
N ARG A 44 -8.41 -12.69 -3.12
CA ARG A 44 -9.78 -12.15 -3.03
C ARG A 44 -9.80 -10.63 -3.17
N LEU A 45 -8.86 -9.94 -2.54
CA LEU A 45 -8.76 -8.48 -2.64
C LEU A 45 -8.39 -8.02 -4.06
N CYS A 46 -7.37 -8.63 -4.68
CA CYS A 46 -6.87 -8.23 -5.99
C CYS A 46 -7.80 -8.64 -7.15
N ALA A 47 -8.69 -9.61 -6.92
CA ALA A 47 -9.73 -9.98 -7.88
C ALA A 47 -10.87 -8.95 -7.96
N ASP A 48 -10.96 -8.01 -7.00
CA ASP A 48 -11.98 -6.96 -7.07
C ASP A 48 -11.64 -5.93 -8.15
N PRO A 49 -12.57 -5.62 -9.08
CA PRO A 49 -12.30 -4.73 -10.23
C PRO A 49 -12.10 -3.26 -9.84
N SER A 50 -12.45 -2.87 -8.62
CA SER A 50 -12.17 -1.54 -8.10
C SER A 50 -10.79 -1.41 -7.46
N VAL A 51 -10.04 -2.51 -7.30
CA VAL A 51 -8.66 -2.48 -6.82
C VAL A 51 -7.71 -2.32 -8.01
N GLN A 52 -7.07 -1.15 -8.10
CA GLN A 52 -6.03 -0.89 -9.10
C GLN A 52 -4.67 -1.38 -8.61
N ALA A 53 -4.31 -1.16 -7.35
CA ALA A 53 -3.04 -1.62 -6.81
C ALA A 53 -3.11 -1.90 -5.31
N VAL A 54 -2.25 -2.81 -4.87
CA VAL A 54 -2.06 -3.16 -3.46
C VAL A 54 -0.58 -3.10 -3.12
N VAL A 55 -0.24 -2.31 -2.10
CA VAL A 55 1.14 -2.05 -1.68
C VAL A 55 1.24 -2.28 -0.19
N ALA A 56 2.15 -3.17 0.24
CA ALA A 56 2.54 -3.26 1.64
C ALA A 56 3.56 -2.16 1.95
N PHE A 57 3.39 -1.46 3.06
CA PHE A 57 4.34 -0.43 3.50
C PHE A 57 4.71 -0.66 4.96
N GLY A 58 5.30 0.36 5.60
CA GLY A 58 5.73 0.25 6.99
C GLY A 58 6.80 -0.82 7.15
N SER A 59 6.76 -1.53 8.28
CA SER A 59 7.84 -2.46 8.63
C SER A 59 7.95 -3.66 7.67
N ARG A 60 6.80 -4.18 7.23
CA ARG A 60 6.73 -5.31 6.29
C ARG A 60 7.13 -4.90 4.87
N GLY A 61 6.79 -3.68 4.45
CA GLY A 61 7.26 -3.10 3.19
C GLY A 61 8.78 -2.92 3.15
N ARG A 62 9.36 -2.40 4.24
CA ARG A 62 10.83 -2.22 4.37
C ARG A 62 11.61 -3.51 4.59
N GLY A 63 10.96 -4.57 5.04
CA GLY A 63 11.62 -5.84 5.40
C GLY A 63 12.27 -5.85 6.78
N ASP A 64 11.91 -4.92 7.68
CA ASP A 64 12.38 -4.86 9.08
C ASP A 64 11.34 -5.38 10.08
N ALA A 65 10.27 -6.00 9.59
CA ALA A 65 9.18 -6.55 10.38
C ALA A 65 9.61 -7.67 11.34
N ARG A 66 8.98 -7.67 12.51
CA ARG A 66 9.06 -8.71 13.54
C ARG A 66 7.85 -9.63 13.44
N ALA A 67 7.88 -10.75 14.15
CA ALA A 67 6.80 -11.74 14.12
C ALA A 67 5.45 -11.19 14.60
N ASP A 68 5.47 -10.17 15.46
CA ASP A 68 4.29 -9.49 16.01
C ASP A 68 3.95 -8.17 15.30
N SER A 69 4.66 -7.82 14.22
CA SER A 69 4.39 -6.58 13.48
C SER A 69 3.04 -6.62 12.76
N ASP A 70 2.37 -5.48 12.73
CA ASP A 70 1.14 -5.29 11.98
C ASP A 70 1.40 -5.32 10.46
N LEU A 71 0.31 -5.42 9.70
CA LEU A 71 0.30 -5.39 8.25
C LEU A 71 -0.29 -4.06 7.75
N ASP A 72 0.61 -3.14 7.40
CA ASP A 72 0.26 -1.85 6.78
C ASP A 72 0.04 -2.02 5.27
N LEU A 73 -1.17 -1.70 4.79
CA LEU A 73 -1.56 -1.84 3.38
C LEU A 73 -2.12 -0.55 2.81
N ALA A 74 -1.63 -0.16 1.65
CA ALA A 74 -2.28 0.83 0.80
C ALA A 74 -3.01 0.12 -0.33
N VAL A 75 -4.31 0.37 -0.45
CA VAL A 75 -5.13 -0.07 -1.58
C VAL A 75 -5.50 1.17 -2.39
N ILE A 76 -5.00 1.20 -3.61
CA ILE A 76 -5.31 2.23 -4.59
C ILE A 76 -6.48 1.73 -5.42
N CYS A 77 -7.57 2.48 -5.41
CA CYS A 77 -8.76 2.20 -6.17
C CYS A 77 -8.63 2.69 -7.61
N SER A 78 -9.36 2.07 -8.54
CA SER A 78 -9.41 2.48 -9.94
C SER A 78 -10.15 3.80 -10.17
N GLU A 79 -11.03 4.21 -9.26
CA GLU A 79 -11.59 5.55 -9.24
C GLU A 79 -10.49 6.60 -8.98
N LEU A 80 -10.51 7.72 -9.72
CA LEU A 80 -9.48 8.76 -9.58
C LEU A 80 -9.43 9.40 -8.19
N SER A 81 -10.60 9.60 -7.59
CA SER A 81 -10.75 10.16 -6.24
C SER A 81 -11.92 9.49 -5.54
N LEU A 82 -11.89 9.49 -4.22
CA LEU A 82 -12.94 8.90 -3.37
C LEU A 82 -13.46 9.98 -2.43
N ASP A 83 -14.78 10.21 -2.45
CA ASP A 83 -15.39 10.99 -1.38
C ASP A 83 -15.28 10.24 -0.02
N PRO A 84 -15.44 10.93 1.12
CA PRO A 84 -15.28 10.31 2.42
C PRO A 84 -16.19 9.11 2.70
N ALA A 85 -17.42 9.11 2.17
CA ALA A 85 -18.38 8.04 2.38
C ALA A 85 -17.96 6.79 1.59
N LEU A 86 -17.63 6.97 0.31
CA LEU A 86 -17.14 5.89 -0.55
C LEU A 86 -15.81 5.34 -0.02
N LYS A 87 -14.89 6.20 0.43
CA LYS A 87 -13.63 5.78 1.04
C LYS A 87 -13.84 4.89 2.27
N THR A 88 -14.78 5.27 3.14
CA THR A 88 -15.15 4.48 4.33
C THR A 88 -15.78 3.14 3.94
N GLN A 89 -16.66 3.15 2.94
CA GLN A 89 -17.28 1.93 2.40
C GLN A 89 -16.23 0.98 1.81
N ARG A 90 -15.33 1.49 0.96
CA ARG A 90 -14.24 0.73 0.34
C ARG A 90 -13.31 0.15 1.41
N TRP A 91 -12.94 0.95 2.41
CA TRP A 91 -12.13 0.48 3.53
C TRP A 91 -12.77 -0.72 4.24
N SER A 92 -14.05 -0.61 4.61
CA SER A 92 -14.77 -1.67 5.31
C SER A 92 -14.88 -2.93 4.45
N TYR A 93 -15.23 -2.75 3.18
CA TYR A 93 -15.35 -3.84 2.22
C TYR A 93 -14.01 -4.56 1.98
N TYR A 94 -12.94 -3.84 1.66
CA TYR A 94 -11.62 -4.45 1.46
C TYR A 94 -11.08 -5.10 2.73
N ARG A 95 -11.32 -4.50 3.91
CA ARG A 95 -10.98 -5.12 5.18
C ARG A 95 -11.70 -6.45 5.38
N SER A 96 -12.96 -6.56 4.92
CA SER A 96 -13.72 -7.82 4.94
C SER A 96 -13.19 -8.86 3.95
N LEU A 97 -12.70 -8.45 2.78
CA LEU A 97 -12.09 -9.35 1.79
C LEU A 97 -10.81 -10.00 2.31
N LEU A 98 -10.00 -9.22 3.04
CA LEU A 98 -8.81 -9.72 3.72
C LEU A 98 -9.16 -10.76 4.80
N GLY A 99 -10.35 -10.67 5.39
CA GLY A 99 -10.83 -11.59 6.42
C GLY A 99 -9.99 -11.53 7.70
N GLN A 100 -9.91 -12.65 8.42
CA GLN A 100 -9.13 -12.74 9.64
C GLN A 100 -7.69 -13.15 9.32
N LEU A 101 -6.76 -12.23 9.57
CA LEU A 101 -5.32 -12.49 9.55
C LEU A 101 -4.83 -12.62 11.00
N ASN A 102 -3.71 -13.29 11.19
CA ASN A 102 -3.09 -13.52 12.49
C ASN A 102 -2.24 -12.33 13.00
N CYS A 103 -2.43 -11.14 12.42
CA CYS A 103 -1.79 -9.89 12.80
C CYS A 103 -2.80 -8.73 12.71
N GLY A 104 -2.47 -7.58 13.29
CA GLY A 104 -3.20 -6.34 13.01
C GLY A 104 -3.07 -5.96 11.53
N VAL A 105 -4.08 -5.27 11.00
CA VAL A 105 -4.10 -4.83 9.60
C VAL A 105 -4.53 -3.38 9.58
N ASP A 106 -3.60 -2.52 9.19
CA ASP A 106 -3.83 -1.09 9.03
C ASP A 106 -3.96 -0.78 7.54
N LEU A 107 -5.19 -0.46 7.14
CA LEU A 107 -5.55 -0.27 5.74
C LEU A 107 -5.73 1.21 5.42
N VAL A 108 -5.03 1.69 4.40
CA VAL A 108 -5.20 3.00 3.78
C VAL A 108 -5.83 2.79 2.41
N VAL A 109 -6.91 3.53 2.12
CA VAL A 109 -7.60 3.49 0.82
C VAL A 109 -7.54 4.86 0.16
N GLN A 110 -7.18 4.90 -1.13
CA GLN A 110 -7.13 6.14 -1.92
C GLN A 110 -7.59 5.90 -3.35
N GLY A 111 -8.13 6.95 -4.00
CA GLY A 111 -8.30 6.93 -5.46
C GLY A 111 -6.96 7.10 -6.18
N ALA A 112 -6.90 6.75 -7.46
CA ALA A 112 -5.68 6.73 -8.25
C ALA A 112 -4.96 8.08 -8.31
N ALA A 113 -5.68 9.15 -8.70
CA ALA A 113 -5.10 10.48 -8.83
C ALA A 113 -4.74 11.08 -7.46
N ASP A 114 -5.56 10.83 -6.43
CA ASP A 114 -5.25 11.26 -5.07
C ASP A 114 -3.99 10.55 -4.53
N ALA A 115 -3.86 9.24 -4.78
CA ALA A 115 -2.69 8.46 -4.40
C ALA A 115 -1.42 9.01 -5.05
N GLU A 116 -1.47 9.32 -6.35
CA GLU A 116 -0.34 9.90 -7.08
C GLU A 116 0.04 11.29 -6.58
N TRP A 117 -0.95 12.15 -6.35
CA TRP A 117 -0.71 13.49 -5.81
C TRP A 117 -0.12 13.42 -4.39
N LEU A 118 -0.68 12.58 -3.52
CA LEU A 118 -0.24 12.41 -2.13
C LEU A 118 1.12 11.72 -2.02
N ALA A 119 1.52 10.90 -3.00
CA ALA A 119 2.86 10.29 -3.05
C ALA A 119 3.99 11.32 -3.14
N GLY A 120 3.69 12.52 -3.66
CA GLY A 120 4.61 13.65 -3.66
C GLY A 120 4.76 14.36 -2.30
N SER A 121 3.98 13.99 -1.28
CA SER A 121 4.07 14.60 0.04
C SER A 121 5.03 13.85 0.95
N ARG A 122 5.93 14.56 1.63
CA ARG A 122 6.81 13.99 2.65
C ARG A 122 6.07 13.57 3.93
N TRP A 123 4.95 14.22 4.23
CA TRP A 123 4.25 14.10 5.52
C TRP A 123 3.00 13.23 5.46
N HIS A 124 2.65 12.76 4.26
CA HIS A 124 1.50 11.91 4.07
C HIS A 124 1.94 10.45 3.90
N VAL A 125 1.14 9.51 4.41
CA VAL A 125 1.45 8.08 4.36
C VAL A 125 1.71 7.57 2.94
N MET A 126 1.01 8.10 1.92
CA MET A 126 1.28 7.74 0.52
C MET A 126 2.70 8.08 0.05
N GLY A 127 3.36 9.05 0.68
CA GLY A 127 4.78 9.32 0.45
C GLY A 127 5.69 8.23 1.02
N ASP A 128 5.33 7.62 2.15
CA ASP A 128 6.00 6.41 2.67
C ASP A 128 5.73 5.22 1.75
N VAL A 129 4.48 5.03 1.34
CA VAL A 129 4.08 3.97 0.38
C VAL A 129 4.89 4.08 -0.92
N ALA A 130 5.11 5.30 -1.43
CA ALA A 130 5.90 5.49 -2.66
C ALA A 130 7.40 5.27 -2.48
N ARG A 131 7.97 5.61 -1.32
CA ARG A 131 9.42 5.47 -1.07
C ARG A 131 9.83 4.07 -0.62
N GLU A 132 9.00 3.44 0.20
CA GLU A 132 9.36 2.25 0.98
C GLU A 132 8.40 1.08 0.75
N GLY A 133 7.32 1.31 -0.01
CA GLY A 133 6.31 0.29 -0.24
C GLY A 133 6.79 -0.84 -1.14
N LYS A 134 6.41 -2.06 -0.77
CA LYS A 134 6.51 -3.26 -1.59
C LYS A 134 5.21 -3.46 -2.35
N VAL A 135 5.25 -3.25 -3.66
CA VAL A 135 4.10 -3.50 -4.54
C VAL A 135 3.80 -4.99 -4.58
N LEU A 136 2.58 -5.36 -4.22
CA LEU A 136 2.11 -6.75 -4.24
C LEU A 136 1.33 -7.04 -5.51
N TYR A 137 0.56 -6.06 -5.97
CA TYR A 137 -0.30 -6.16 -7.14
C TYR A 137 -0.53 -4.80 -7.79
N VAL A 138 -0.61 -4.78 -9.12
CA VAL A 138 -1.13 -3.69 -9.94
C VAL A 138 -1.90 -4.32 -11.10
N ALA A 139 -3.17 -3.94 -11.25
CA ALA A 139 -4.03 -4.38 -12.34
C ALA A 139 -3.40 -4.08 -13.72
N GLY A 140 -3.63 -4.97 -14.68
CA GLY A 140 -3.13 -4.88 -16.06
C GLY A 140 -4.22 -4.59 -17.08
#